data_AF-A0A1A1YR05-F1
#
_entry.id   AF-A0A1A1YR05-F1
#
_cell.length_a   1.000
_cell.length_b   1.000
_cell.length_c   1.000
_cell.angle_alpha   90.00
_cell.angle_beta   90.00
_cell.angle_gamma   90.00
#
_symmetry.space_group_name_H-M   'P 1'
#
loop_
_entity.id
_entity.type
_entity.pdbx_description
1 polymer ?
#
loop_
_entity_poly.entity_id
_entity_poly.type
_entity_poly.pdbx_seq_one_letter_code
_entity_poly.pdbx_strand_id
1 'polypeptide(L)'
;MQTLWRTGSAWNTGTVLDTAVLRASMRYVTQATKTRTQAEADRAFIQDRQNQSYAAISGLGQLADSYKQIAKAVTSITSAPATTPPTTIDDTIPAGAPAGSALGAGAADSPLGQVVTLVNTLRGPFASGNPSKLTYQYPRPWRMTADSRVVDTGKLDAFGYPVYDSDVEVVPALLRQRSMDPPDDGGFPSGHTNAFHLSALAFAYAVPERFQQLVTAAFDLSETRIVAGMHSPVDVVGGRILATALAAATLADPANATLKAAARKQAIDVLLKAPKSGTDPYADREANRRLVQPKLTYGLPRTDRANTPMVVPQGAEVLLETLFPDLTAEQRREVLRTTAVAAGYPLLDGPEMWGRLDLFTAADGYGAFDSNTTVKINGTAVWRNDISGDGGLVKRGTGSLTLTGATTYRGGTILQEGTLVAGSLGTGDVTVTGGTLQTTGGLHVGGDYKQSGGTLIGALDVDGRAELGGTLALTHTSPATVLTAREITGRFDRVTAPAGFRADVTYDRNKVTARLAVGPRVRAQPPTSVSYLA
;
A
#
# COMPACT_ATOMS: atom_id res chain seq x y z
N MET A 1 -8.43 -22.35 -5.72
CA MET A 1 -9.45 -22.67 -6.74
C MET A 1 -9.86 -24.13 -6.70
N GLN A 2 -8.91 -25.08 -6.64
CA GLN A 2 -9.18 -26.52 -6.59
C GLN A 2 -10.12 -26.99 -5.45
N THR A 3 -10.26 -26.21 -4.38
CA THR A 3 -11.21 -26.48 -3.29
C THR A 3 -12.60 -25.88 -3.50
N LEU A 4 -12.76 -25.00 -4.49
CA LEU A 4 -14.02 -24.28 -4.77
C LEU A 4 -14.73 -24.86 -6.00
N TRP A 5 -13.96 -25.29 -7.00
CA TRP A 5 -14.44 -25.71 -8.30
C TRP A 5 -13.60 -26.84 -8.88
N ARG A 6 -14.26 -27.78 -9.57
CA ARG A 6 -13.63 -28.83 -10.36
C ARG A 6 -14.05 -28.72 -11.82
N THR A 7 -13.06 -28.65 -12.71
CA THR A 7 -13.27 -28.64 -14.17
C THR A 7 -14.02 -29.89 -14.63
N GLY A 8 -14.96 -29.72 -15.56
CA GLY A 8 -15.73 -30.81 -16.17
C GLY A 8 -15.04 -31.39 -17.39
N SER A 9 -15.71 -32.32 -18.08
CA SER A 9 -15.27 -32.82 -19.39
C SER A 9 -15.46 -31.80 -20.52
N ALA A 10 -16.24 -30.75 -20.27
CA ALA A 10 -16.46 -29.61 -21.15
C ALA A 10 -16.48 -28.31 -20.32
N TRP A 11 -16.34 -27.17 -20.99
CA TRP A 11 -16.26 -25.86 -20.34
C TRP A 11 -17.48 -25.52 -19.45
N ASN A 12 -18.65 -26.10 -19.76
CA ASN A 12 -19.92 -25.86 -19.07
C ASN A 12 -20.35 -27.00 -18.12
N THR A 13 -19.53 -28.04 -17.91
CA THR A 13 -19.90 -29.22 -17.09
C THR A 13 -19.12 -29.33 -15.77
N GLY A 14 -18.49 -28.24 -15.32
CA GLY A 14 -17.76 -28.23 -14.06
C GLY A 14 -18.65 -28.40 -12.82
N THR A 15 -18.03 -28.83 -11.72
CA THR A 15 -18.68 -29.12 -10.43
C THR A 15 -18.31 -28.07 -9.38
N VAL A 16 -19.32 -27.54 -8.71
CA VAL A 16 -19.16 -26.70 -7.50
C VAL A 16 -18.74 -27.58 -6.33
N LEU A 17 -17.62 -27.24 -5.68
CA LEU A 17 -17.11 -27.94 -4.50
C LEU A 17 -17.42 -27.18 -3.20
N ASP A 18 -17.45 -25.84 -3.25
CA ASP A 18 -17.83 -24.98 -2.13
C ASP A 18 -18.99 -24.08 -2.55
N THR A 19 -20.21 -24.50 -2.22
CA THR A 19 -21.43 -23.78 -2.58
C THR A 19 -21.55 -22.46 -1.83
N ALA A 20 -21.09 -22.39 -0.58
CA ALA A 20 -21.24 -21.19 0.25
C ALA A 20 -20.40 -20.03 -0.33
N VAL A 21 -19.13 -20.31 -0.66
CA VAL A 21 -18.22 -19.33 -1.24
C VAL A 21 -18.65 -18.91 -2.64
N LEU A 22 -18.93 -19.87 -3.52
CA LEU A 22 -19.28 -19.54 -4.92
C LEU A 22 -20.62 -18.81 -5.02
N ARG A 23 -21.63 -19.18 -4.21
CA ARG A 23 -22.90 -18.44 -4.14
C ARG A 23 -22.71 -17.03 -3.58
N ALA A 24 -21.86 -16.85 -2.56
CA ALA A 24 -21.55 -15.51 -2.06
C ALA A 24 -20.87 -14.64 -3.13
N SER A 25 -19.94 -15.21 -3.89
CA SER A 25 -19.29 -14.54 -5.01
C SER A 25 -20.29 -14.15 -6.11
N MET A 26 -21.20 -15.05 -6.49
CA MET A 26 -22.24 -14.75 -7.49
C MET A 26 -23.22 -13.68 -7.01
N ARG A 27 -23.65 -13.73 -5.75
CA ARG A 27 -24.51 -12.68 -5.16
C ARG A 27 -23.85 -11.29 -5.21
N TYR A 28 -22.55 -11.19 -4.92
CA TYR A 28 -21.84 -9.92 -4.98
C TYR A 28 -21.87 -9.33 -6.40
N VAL A 29 -21.52 -10.12 -7.44
CA VAL A 29 -21.51 -9.62 -8.82
C VAL A 29 -22.92 -9.33 -9.34
N THR A 30 -23.92 -10.12 -8.98
CA THR A 30 -25.33 -9.80 -9.28
C THR A 30 -25.74 -8.48 -8.65
N GLN A 31 -25.43 -8.26 -7.38
CA GLN A 31 -25.74 -7.00 -6.70
C GLN A 31 -25.03 -5.82 -7.38
N ALA A 32 -23.72 -5.92 -7.61
CA ALA A 32 -22.93 -4.87 -8.23
C ALA A 32 -23.46 -4.50 -9.63
N THR A 33 -23.87 -5.49 -10.43
CA THR A 33 -24.38 -5.25 -11.79
C THR A 33 -25.79 -4.68 -11.82
N LYS A 34 -26.66 -5.07 -10.87
CA LYS A 34 -28.04 -4.56 -10.77
C LYS A 34 -28.13 -3.16 -10.15
N THR A 35 -27.18 -2.76 -9.31
CA THR A 35 -27.21 -1.44 -8.63
C THR A 35 -26.23 -0.42 -9.18
N ARG A 36 -25.38 -0.77 -10.15
CA ARG A 36 -24.45 0.19 -10.75
C ARG A 36 -25.20 1.38 -11.34
N THR A 37 -24.60 2.55 -11.18
CA THR A 37 -24.99 3.77 -11.86
C THR A 37 -24.47 3.78 -13.30
N GLN A 38 -25.01 4.68 -14.14
CA GLN A 38 -24.48 4.87 -15.50
C GLN A 38 -23.02 5.32 -15.49
N ALA A 39 -22.62 6.20 -14.57
CA ALA A 39 -21.24 6.65 -14.43
C ALA A 39 -20.27 5.51 -14.10
N GLU A 40 -20.70 4.55 -13.26
CA GLU A 40 -19.93 3.34 -12.97
C GLU A 40 -19.86 2.40 -14.18
N ALA A 41 -20.94 2.28 -14.96
CA ALA A 41 -20.95 1.52 -16.21
C ALA A 41 -20.00 2.13 -17.26
N ASP A 42 -20.01 3.45 -17.43
CA ASP A 42 -19.13 4.17 -18.35
C ASP A 42 -17.67 4.02 -17.93
N ARG A 43 -17.39 4.17 -16.63
CA ARG A 43 -16.06 3.92 -16.07
C ARG A 43 -15.61 2.48 -16.32
N ALA A 44 -16.49 1.50 -16.09
CA ALA A 44 -16.17 0.10 -16.30
C ALA A 44 -15.87 -0.24 -17.76
N PHE A 45 -16.58 0.39 -18.70
CA PHE A 45 -16.23 0.32 -20.13
C PHE A 45 -14.83 0.89 -20.39
N ILE A 46 -14.55 2.11 -19.93
CA ILE A 46 -13.25 2.77 -20.16
C ILE A 46 -12.11 1.89 -19.63
N GLN A 47 -12.21 1.41 -18.40
CA GLN A 47 -11.15 0.59 -17.79
C GLN A 47 -11.04 -0.83 -18.40
N ASP A 48 -12.11 -1.35 -19.03
CA ASP A 48 -12.03 -2.59 -19.80
C ASP A 48 -11.26 -2.43 -21.10
N ARG A 49 -11.48 -1.31 -21.81
CA ARG A 49 -10.93 -1.13 -23.14
C ARG A 49 -9.58 -0.45 -23.15
N GLN A 50 -9.34 0.46 -22.20
CA GLN A 50 -8.05 1.12 -22.03
C GLN A 50 -6.98 0.11 -21.65
N ASN A 51 -5.75 0.29 -22.16
CA ASN A 51 -4.63 -0.53 -21.72
C ASN A 51 -4.45 -0.44 -20.19
N GLN A 52 -4.36 -1.59 -19.53
CA GLN A 52 -4.36 -1.64 -18.06
C GLN A 52 -3.11 -0.98 -17.43
N SER A 53 -1.96 -0.98 -18.13
CA SER A 53 -0.79 -0.24 -17.67
C SER A 53 -0.99 1.27 -17.75
N TYR A 54 -1.77 1.76 -18.73
CA TYR A 54 -2.13 3.17 -18.81
C TYR A 54 -3.08 3.55 -17.67
N ALA A 55 -4.10 2.73 -17.42
CA ALA A 55 -5.06 2.94 -16.33
C ALA A 55 -4.37 3.04 -14.95
N ALA A 56 -3.37 2.19 -14.70
CA ALA A 56 -2.61 2.17 -13.44
C ALA A 56 -1.82 3.48 -13.17
N ILE A 57 -1.53 4.28 -14.20
CA ILE A 57 -0.86 5.59 -14.06
C ILE A 57 -1.66 6.52 -13.13
N SER A 58 -2.99 6.36 -13.05
CA SER A 58 -3.84 7.14 -12.14
C SER A 58 -3.41 7.08 -10.67
N GLY A 59 -2.79 5.98 -10.23
CA GLY A 59 -2.26 5.84 -8.86
C GLY A 59 -1.08 6.77 -8.54
N LEU A 60 -0.42 7.34 -9.56
CA LEU A 60 0.59 8.39 -9.40
C LEU A 60 -0.02 9.74 -9.01
N GLY A 61 -1.35 9.87 -9.01
CA GLY A 61 -2.09 11.06 -8.58
C GLY A 61 -1.66 12.30 -9.35
N GLN A 62 -1.21 13.34 -8.64
CA GLN A 62 -0.83 14.60 -9.28
C GLN A 62 0.40 14.50 -10.21
N LEU A 63 1.12 13.38 -10.18
CA LEU A 63 2.23 13.09 -11.10
C LEU A 63 1.77 12.38 -12.38
N ALA A 64 0.50 11.93 -12.46
CA ALA A 64 -0.01 11.11 -13.56
C ALA A 64 0.09 11.82 -14.92
N ASP A 65 -0.27 13.11 -14.99
CA ASP A 65 -0.23 13.86 -16.24
C ASP A 65 1.21 14.11 -16.72
N SER A 66 2.10 14.49 -15.81
CA SER A 66 3.53 14.59 -16.08
C SER A 66 4.11 13.24 -16.52
N TYR A 67 3.72 12.13 -15.86
CA TYR A 67 4.14 10.80 -16.30
C TYR A 67 3.70 10.51 -17.73
N LYS A 68 2.42 10.70 -18.08
CA LYS A 68 1.89 10.44 -19.43
C LYS A 68 2.63 11.24 -20.49
N GLN A 69 2.89 12.52 -20.23
CA GLN A 69 3.61 13.38 -21.17
C GLN A 69 5.07 12.93 -21.35
N ILE A 70 5.80 12.73 -20.24
CA ILE A 70 7.22 12.40 -20.28
C ILE A 70 7.42 10.99 -20.83
N ALA A 71 6.62 10.02 -20.40
CA ALA A 71 6.67 8.63 -20.89
C ALA A 71 6.06 8.46 -22.29
N LYS A 72 5.41 9.51 -22.83
CA LYS A 72 4.62 9.44 -24.07
C LYS A 72 3.56 8.33 -24.05
N ALA A 73 2.92 8.14 -22.90
CA ALA A 73 1.84 7.18 -22.72
C ALA A 73 0.52 7.77 -23.22
N VAL A 74 -0.16 7.07 -24.12
CA VAL A 74 -1.43 7.52 -24.73
C VAL A 74 -2.47 6.41 -24.76
N THR A 75 -3.73 6.79 -24.98
CA THR A 75 -4.89 5.90 -25.13
C THR A 75 -5.94 6.59 -25.99
N SER A 76 -6.63 5.84 -26.85
CA SER A 76 -7.79 6.35 -27.59
C SER A 76 -9.09 6.23 -26.79
N ILE A 77 -9.08 5.43 -25.71
CA ILE A 77 -10.25 5.19 -24.86
C ILE A 77 -10.33 6.26 -23.77
N THR A 78 -11.11 7.31 -24.06
CA THR A 78 -11.32 8.46 -23.14
C THR A 78 -12.76 8.64 -22.71
N SER A 79 -13.70 7.95 -23.35
CA SER A 79 -15.14 7.99 -23.05
C SER A 79 -15.78 6.64 -23.33
N ALA A 80 -16.97 6.43 -22.76
CA ALA A 80 -17.79 5.27 -23.05
C ALA A 80 -18.84 5.59 -24.13
N PRO A 81 -19.13 4.66 -25.06
CA PRO A 81 -20.30 4.74 -25.92
C PRO A 81 -21.60 4.79 -25.11
N ALA A 82 -22.57 5.60 -25.54
CA ALA A 82 -23.87 5.70 -24.89
C ALA A 82 -24.69 4.39 -24.97
N THR A 83 -24.43 3.55 -25.97
CA THR A 83 -25.11 2.27 -26.21
C THR A 83 -24.09 1.21 -26.63
N THR A 84 -24.55 -0.02 -26.90
CA THR A 84 -23.69 -1.07 -27.46
C THR A 84 -23.09 -0.62 -28.80
N PRO A 85 -21.76 -0.52 -28.93
CA PRO A 85 -21.10 -0.13 -30.18
C PRO A 85 -21.34 -1.19 -31.28
N PRO A 86 -21.30 -0.84 -32.57
CA PRO A 86 -21.59 -1.76 -33.67
C PRO A 86 -20.58 -2.91 -33.79
N THR A 87 -19.34 -2.70 -33.33
CA THR A 87 -18.23 -3.68 -33.37
C THR A 87 -17.49 -3.69 -32.03
N THR A 88 -16.51 -4.60 -31.89
CA THR A 88 -15.52 -4.50 -30.82
C THR A 88 -14.76 -3.18 -30.88
N ILE A 89 -14.21 -2.75 -29.75
CA ILE A 89 -13.45 -1.50 -29.61
C ILE A 89 -12.13 -1.87 -28.97
N ASP A 90 -11.03 -1.50 -29.59
CA ASP A 90 -9.69 -1.73 -29.06
C ASP A 90 -8.97 -0.39 -28.84
N ASP A 91 -8.13 -0.35 -27.81
CA ASP A 91 -7.26 0.80 -27.58
C ASP A 91 -6.25 0.93 -28.72
N THR A 92 -6.04 2.16 -29.16
CA THR A 92 -5.18 2.50 -30.29
C THR A 92 -4.44 3.79 -29.99
N ILE A 93 -3.30 4.01 -30.66
CA ILE A 93 -2.62 5.30 -30.57
C ILE A 93 -3.54 6.36 -31.19
N PRO A 94 -3.94 7.41 -30.45
CA PRO A 94 -4.85 8.43 -30.97
C PRO A 94 -4.26 9.14 -32.20
N ALA A 95 -5.14 9.53 -33.13
CA ALA A 95 -4.76 10.44 -34.21
C ALA A 95 -4.25 11.76 -33.61
N GLY A 96 -3.07 12.20 -34.04
CA GLY A 96 -2.42 13.41 -33.51
C GLY A 96 -1.63 13.20 -32.21
N ALA A 97 -1.48 11.97 -31.72
CA ALA A 97 -0.55 11.68 -30.62
C ALA A 97 0.89 12.10 -31.01
N PRO A 98 1.69 12.63 -30.05
CA PRO A 98 3.08 13.01 -30.32
C PRO A 98 3.90 11.86 -30.92
N ALA A 99 4.86 12.18 -31.79
CA ALA A 99 5.70 11.18 -32.43
C ALA A 99 6.46 10.32 -31.39
N GLY A 100 6.43 9.01 -31.60
CA GLY A 100 6.99 8.01 -30.69
C GLY A 100 6.15 7.75 -29.43
N SER A 101 4.87 8.15 -29.42
CA SER A 101 3.95 7.73 -28.34
C SER A 101 3.63 6.24 -28.43
N ALA A 102 3.31 5.65 -27.29
CA ALA A 102 2.93 4.24 -27.19
C ALA A 102 1.76 4.05 -26.22
N LEU A 103 1.03 2.95 -26.42
CA LEU A 103 0.00 2.50 -25.49
C LEU A 103 0.61 2.01 -24.16
N GLY A 104 -0.25 1.78 -23.17
CA GLY A 104 0.15 1.19 -21.90
C GLY A 104 0.98 2.13 -21.05
N ALA A 105 2.14 1.67 -20.58
CA ALA A 105 3.00 2.49 -19.72
C ALA A 105 3.69 3.64 -20.47
N GLY A 106 3.71 3.61 -21.80
CA GLY A 106 4.40 4.60 -22.63
C GLY A 106 5.55 3.98 -23.42
N ALA A 107 6.40 4.84 -23.96
CA ALA A 107 7.46 4.47 -24.89
C ALA A 107 8.79 4.18 -24.14
N ALA A 108 9.44 3.07 -24.49
CA ALA A 108 10.67 2.63 -23.83
C ALA A 108 11.89 3.52 -24.13
N ASP A 109 11.82 4.33 -25.19
CA ASP A 109 12.83 5.33 -25.59
C ASP A 109 12.57 6.73 -24.98
N SER A 110 11.53 6.88 -24.16
CA SER A 110 11.19 8.13 -23.51
C SER A 110 12.15 8.50 -22.37
N PRO A 111 12.14 9.75 -21.86
CA PRO A 111 12.87 10.11 -20.64
C PRO A 111 12.43 9.36 -19.37
N LEU A 112 11.33 8.57 -19.41
CA LEU A 112 10.92 7.62 -18.38
C LEU A 112 11.02 6.15 -18.85
N GLY A 113 11.83 5.89 -19.88
CA GLY A 113 11.95 4.60 -20.54
C GLY A 113 12.34 3.42 -19.64
N GLN A 114 13.10 3.63 -18.56
CA GLN A 114 13.43 2.56 -17.61
C GLN A 114 12.22 2.20 -16.73
N VAL A 115 11.42 3.19 -16.31
CA VAL A 115 10.16 2.93 -15.60
C VAL A 115 9.18 2.21 -16.53
N VAL A 116 9.06 2.64 -17.77
CA VAL A 116 8.25 1.96 -18.80
C VAL A 116 8.71 0.52 -19.00
N THR A 117 10.02 0.31 -19.16
CA THR A 117 10.61 -1.02 -19.35
C THR A 117 10.36 -1.91 -18.14
N LEU A 118 10.48 -1.40 -16.90
CA LEU A 118 10.14 -2.16 -15.70
C LEU A 118 8.68 -2.61 -15.69
N VAL A 119 7.73 -1.72 -16.02
CA VAL A 119 6.30 -2.08 -16.11
C VAL A 119 6.08 -3.15 -17.18
N ASN A 120 6.70 -3.00 -18.35
CA ASN A 120 6.59 -3.97 -19.44
C ASN A 120 7.22 -5.32 -19.09
N THR A 121 8.32 -5.33 -18.34
CA THR A 121 8.93 -6.56 -17.83
C THR A 121 8.00 -7.29 -16.89
N LEU A 122 7.41 -6.62 -15.88
CA LEU A 122 6.42 -7.25 -14.99
C LEU A 122 5.16 -7.70 -15.74
N ARG A 123 4.83 -7.04 -16.86
CA ARG A 123 3.71 -7.37 -17.75
C ARG A 123 4.09 -8.30 -18.90
N GLY A 124 5.26 -8.94 -18.83
CA GLY A 124 5.78 -9.82 -19.87
C GLY A 124 4.89 -11.06 -20.13
N PRO A 125 5.19 -11.83 -21.19
CA PRO A 125 4.37 -12.97 -21.61
C PRO A 125 4.26 -14.08 -20.56
N PHE A 126 5.26 -14.21 -19.69
CA PHE A 126 5.25 -15.15 -18.55
C PHE A 126 4.24 -14.79 -17.46
N ALA A 127 3.71 -13.56 -17.48
CA ALA A 127 2.77 -13.07 -16.47
C ALA A 127 1.29 -13.35 -16.81
N SER A 128 1.02 -14.21 -17.80
CA SER A 128 -0.33 -14.48 -18.29
C SER A 128 -1.16 -15.33 -17.32
N GLY A 129 -2.44 -14.97 -17.18
CA GLY A 129 -3.44 -15.78 -16.47
C GLY A 129 -3.99 -16.96 -17.29
N ASN A 130 -3.67 -17.06 -18.58
CA ASN A 130 -4.25 -18.05 -19.49
C ASN A 130 -4.00 -19.51 -19.07
N PRO A 131 -2.80 -19.91 -18.61
CA PRO A 131 -2.59 -21.30 -18.16
C PRO A 131 -3.58 -21.70 -17.05
N SER A 132 -3.86 -20.79 -16.11
CA SER A 132 -4.86 -21.04 -15.07
C SER A 132 -6.28 -21.05 -15.63
N LYS A 133 -6.63 -20.16 -16.57
CA LYS A 133 -7.95 -20.15 -17.23
C LYS A 133 -8.24 -21.48 -17.92
N LEU A 134 -7.28 -21.99 -18.70
CA LEU A 134 -7.38 -23.25 -19.42
C LEU A 134 -7.46 -24.45 -18.47
N THR A 135 -6.79 -24.38 -17.31
CA THR A 135 -6.82 -25.46 -16.31
C THR A 135 -8.16 -25.53 -15.59
N TYR A 136 -8.68 -24.39 -15.12
CA TYR A 136 -9.88 -24.37 -14.27
C TYR A 136 -11.18 -24.27 -15.05
N GLN A 137 -11.14 -23.70 -16.27
CA GLN A 137 -12.31 -23.42 -17.13
C GLN A 137 -13.53 -22.92 -16.34
N TYR A 138 -13.30 -22.12 -15.30
CA TYR A 138 -14.38 -21.57 -14.49
C TYR A 138 -15.10 -20.50 -15.32
N PRO A 139 -16.40 -20.63 -15.62
CA PRO A 139 -17.06 -19.74 -16.57
C PRO A 139 -17.14 -18.28 -16.08
N ARG A 140 -17.34 -17.36 -17.02
CA ARG A 140 -17.68 -15.96 -16.69
C ARG A 140 -19.00 -15.90 -15.90
N PRO A 141 -19.17 -14.93 -14.98
CA PRO A 141 -20.36 -14.86 -14.14
C PRO A 141 -21.67 -14.67 -14.94
N TRP A 142 -21.64 -13.94 -16.05
CA TRP A 142 -22.79 -13.77 -16.95
C TRP A 142 -23.21 -15.04 -17.71
N ARG A 143 -22.44 -16.13 -17.62
CA ARG A 143 -22.81 -17.46 -18.11
C ARG A 143 -23.37 -18.38 -17.03
N MET A 144 -23.47 -17.91 -15.78
CA MET A 144 -23.75 -18.75 -14.62
C MET A 144 -24.96 -18.26 -13.82
N THR A 145 -25.72 -19.22 -13.32
CA THR A 145 -26.74 -19.04 -12.27
C THR A 145 -26.11 -18.63 -10.94
N ALA A 146 -26.94 -18.25 -9.97
CA ALA A 146 -26.51 -17.93 -8.60
C ALA A 146 -25.76 -19.09 -7.89
N ASP A 147 -25.96 -20.33 -8.36
CA ASP A 147 -25.29 -21.54 -7.86
C ASP A 147 -24.09 -21.96 -8.71
N SER A 148 -23.54 -21.04 -9.53
CA SER A 148 -22.38 -21.28 -10.39
C SER A 148 -22.56 -22.44 -11.37
N ARG A 149 -23.80 -22.66 -11.85
CA ARG A 149 -24.12 -23.62 -12.92
C ARG A 149 -24.31 -22.89 -14.23
N VAL A 150 -23.81 -23.45 -15.33
CA VAL A 150 -24.11 -22.98 -16.69
C VAL A 150 -25.41 -23.63 -17.15
N VAL A 151 -26.41 -22.81 -17.44
CA VAL A 151 -27.70 -23.24 -17.99
C VAL A 151 -27.95 -22.45 -19.26
N ASP A 152 -27.86 -23.14 -20.41
CA ASP A 152 -28.13 -22.56 -21.72
C ASP A 152 -29.65 -22.41 -21.91
N THR A 153 -30.09 -21.23 -22.36
CA THR A 153 -31.51 -20.97 -22.61
C THR A 153 -31.93 -21.30 -24.04
N GLY A 154 -30.97 -21.57 -24.93
CA GLY A 154 -31.17 -21.72 -26.37
C GLY A 154 -31.46 -20.41 -27.11
N LYS A 155 -31.48 -19.27 -26.41
CA LYS A 155 -31.76 -17.96 -26.98
C LYS A 155 -30.48 -17.22 -27.34
N LEU A 156 -30.59 -16.34 -28.34
CA LEU A 156 -29.58 -15.34 -28.65
C LEU A 156 -30.11 -13.96 -28.29
N ASP A 157 -29.23 -13.05 -27.87
CA ASP A 157 -29.56 -11.64 -27.72
C ASP A 157 -29.64 -10.93 -29.08
N ALA A 158 -30.00 -9.64 -29.07
CA ALA A 158 -30.15 -8.83 -30.27
C ALA A 158 -28.86 -8.70 -31.12
N PHE A 159 -27.71 -9.16 -30.59
CA PHE A 159 -26.42 -9.11 -31.23
C PHE A 159 -25.88 -10.50 -31.60
N GLY A 160 -26.67 -11.56 -31.41
CA GLY A 160 -26.31 -12.92 -31.75
C GLY A 160 -25.52 -13.67 -30.68
N TYR A 161 -25.40 -13.14 -29.46
CA TYR A 161 -24.67 -13.81 -28.37
C TYR A 161 -25.59 -14.76 -27.59
N PRO A 162 -25.12 -15.94 -27.18
CA PRO A 162 -25.88 -16.84 -26.33
C PRO A 162 -26.32 -16.20 -25.01
N VAL A 163 -27.58 -16.41 -24.66
CA VAL A 163 -28.17 -16.00 -23.39
C VAL A 163 -28.20 -17.20 -22.45
N TYR A 164 -27.63 -17.01 -21.26
CA TYR A 164 -27.61 -18.01 -20.20
C TYR A 164 -28.58 -17.61 -19.09
N ASP A 165 -29.03 -18.58 -18.30
CA ASP A 165 -29.75 -18.30 -17.06
C ASP A 165 -28.77 -17.69 -16.04
N SER A 166 -28.71 -16.35 -16.02
CA SER A 166 -27.82 -15.59 -15.17
C SER A 166 -28.48 -14.29 -14.74
N ASP A 167 -28.37 -13.99 -13.45
CA ASP A 167 -28.76 -12.71 -12.86
C ASP A 167 -27.72 -11.60 -13.08
N VAL A 168 -26.58 -11.90 -13.71
CA VAL A 168 -25.47 -10.96 -13.88
C VAL A 168 -25.64 -10.21 -15.20
N GLU A 169 -25.74 -8.89 -15.09
CA GLU A 169 -25.90 -8.03 -16.25
C GLU A 169 -24.55 -7.49 -16.72
N VAL A 170 -24.23 -7.66 -18.00
CA VAL A 170 -23.04 -7.04 -18.59
C VAL A 170 -23.35 -5.60 -18.98
N VAL A 171 -22.40 -4.69 -18.76
CA VAL A 171 -22.52 -3.28 -19.20
C VAL A 171 -22.87 -3.25 -20.70
N PRO A 172 -23.91 -2.51 -21.14
CA PRO A 172 -24.36 -2.53 -22.54
C PRO A 172 -23.26 -2.23 -23.56
N ALA A 173 -22.39 -1.27 -23.28
CA ALA A 173 -21.26 -0.90 -24.15
C ALA A 173 -20.22 -2.03 -24.30
N LEU A 174 -20.24 -3.04 -23.41
CA LEU A 174 -19.34 -4.19 -23.43
C LEU A 174 -19.95 -5.47 -24.00
N LEU A 175 -21.23 -5.48 -24.39
CA LEU A 175 -21.91 -6.71 -24.85
C LEU A 175 -21.22 -7.36 -26.05
N ARG A 176 -20.69 -6.56 -26.98
CA ARG A 176 -19.91 -7.06 -28.14
C ARG A 176 -18.44 -7.37 -27.83
N GLN A 177 -17.95 -7.05 -26.63
CA GLN A 177 -16.59 -7.38 -26.20
C GLN A 177 -16.49 -8.78 -25.57
N ARG A 178 -17.64 -9.46 -25.37
CA ARG A 178 -17.68 -10.83 -24.89
C ARG A 178 -17.11 -11.77 -25.96
N SER A 179 -16.45 -12.84 -25.53
CA SER A 179 -16.05 -13.91 -26.43
C SER A 179 -17.26 -14.73 -26.88
N MET A 180 -17.31 -15.07 -28.17
CA MET A 180 -18.23 -16.06 -28.72
C MET A 180 -17.70 -17.50 -28.58
N ASP A 181 -16.48 -17.67 -28.07
CA ASP A 181 -15.84 -18.96 -27.81
C ASP A 181 -15.67 -19.17 -26.29
N PRO A 182 -16.63 -19.81 -25.61
CA PRO A 182 -16.59 -19.99 -24.15
C PRO A 182 -15.42 -20.84 -23.61
N PRO A 183 -14.99 -21.95 -24.25
CA PRO A 183 -13.80 -22.71 -23.84
C PRO A 183 -12.54 -21.87 -23.58
N ASP A 184 -12.33 -20.83 -24.39
CA ASP A 184 -11.17 -19.93 -24.31
C ASP A 184 -11.43 -18.69 -23.42
N ASP A 185 -12.63 -18.57 -22.86
CA ASP A 185 -13.10 -17.39 -22.14
C ASP A 185 -13.51 -17.69 -20.69
N GLY A 186 -12.58 -18.30 -19.94
CA GLY A 186 -12.74 -18.52 -18.50
C GLY A 186 -12.74 -17.22 -17.68
N GLY A 187 -13.52 -17.17 -16.61
CA GLY A 187 -13.51 -16.13 -15.58
C GLY A 187 -12.24 -16.15 -14.72
N PHE A 188 -11.87 -17.31 -14.18
CA PHE A 188 -10.79 -17.42 -13.19
C PHE A 188 -9.42 -17.75 -13.81
N PRO A 189 -8.34 -17.04 -13.43
CA PRO A 189 -8.31 -15.75 -12.74
C PRO A 189 -8.61 -14.60 -13.71
N SER A 190 -8.92 -13.42 -13.16
CA SER A 190 -9.10 -12.21 -13.96
C SER A 190 -7.77 -11.70 -14.52
N GLY A 191 -7.61 -11.77 -15.85
CA GLY A 191 -6.44 -11.28 -16.56
C GLY A 191 -6.26 -9.76 -16.44
N HIS A 192 -7.36 -8.99 -16.54
CA HIS A 192 -7.32 -7.54 -16.33
C HIS A 192 -6.94 -7.15 -14.90
N THR A 193 -7.43 -7.86 -13.89
CA THR A 193 -7.00 -7.65 -12.51
C THR A 193 -5.51 -7.93 -12.33
N ASN A 194 -5.04 -9.07 -12.85
CA ASN A 194 -3.63 -9.42 -12.82
C ASN A 194 -2.77 -8.32 -13.45
N ALA A 195 -3.22 -7.84 -14.62
CA ALA A 195 -2.63 -6.74 -15.35
C ALA A 195 -2.57 -5.42 -14.55
N PHE A 196 -3.66 -4.99 -13.91
CA PHE A 196 -3.67 -3.78 -13.08
C PHE A 196 -2.69 -3.88 -11.91
N HIS A 197 -2.70 -5.00 -11.19
CA HIS A 197 -1.82 -5.20 -10.03
C HIS A 197 -0.34 -5.27 -10.43
N LEU A 198 0.02 -5.99 -11.51
CA LEU A 198 1.41 -6.03 -12.00
C LEU A 198 1.93 -4.64 -12.36
N SER A 199 1.14 -3.86 -13.10
CA SER A 199 1.53 -2.50 -13.50
C SER A 199 1.63 -1.57 -12.29
N ALA A 200 0.67 -1.63 -11.36
CA ALA A 200 0.70 -0.85 -10.14
C ALA A 200 1.89 -1.20 -9.24
N LEU A 201 2.23 -2.49 -9.10
CA LEU A 201 3.39 -2.92 -8.30
C LEU A 201 4.72 -2.53 -8.95
N ALA A 202 4.82 -2.54 -10.28
CA ALA A 202 5.99 -2.01 -10.98
C ALA A 202 6.17 -0.50 -10.72
N PHE A 203 5.08 0.27 -10.83
CA PHE A 203 5.10 1.68 -10.48
C PHE A 203 5.42 1.91 -9.01
N ALA A 204 4.85 1.11 -8.10
CA ALA A 204 5.05 1.27 -6.67
C ALA A 204 6.50 0.96 -6.27
N TYR A 205 7.15 0.03 -6.97
CA TYR A 205 8.57 -0.24 -6.82
C TYR A 205 9.42 0.97 -7.26
N ALA A 206 9.13 1.57 -8.42
CA ALA A 206 9.87 2.74 -8.92
C ALA A 206 9.55 4.04 -8.16
N VAL A 207 8.33 4.18 -7.65
CA VAL A 207 7.78 5.39 -7.00
C VAL A 207 7.14 5.03 -5.64
N PRO A 208 7.92 4.52 -4.65
CA PRO A 208 7.41 4.16 -3.33
C PRO A 208 6.74 5.33 -2.58
N GLU A 209 7.02 6.58 -2.94
CA GLU A 209 6.31 7.77 -2.43
C GLU A 209 4.80 7.72 -2.73
N ARG A 210 4.38 6.88 -3.68
CA ARG A 210 3.00 6.66 -4.13
C ARG A 210 2.52 5.23 -3.88
N PHE A 211 3.25 4.44 -3.08
CA PHE A 211 3.04 2.99 -2.95
C PHE A 211 1.59 2.63 -2.59
N GLN A 212 1.06 3.19 -1.50
CA GLN A 212 -0.31 2.91 -1.06
C GLN A 212 -1.36 3.37 -2.08
N GLN A 213 -1.15 4.50 -2.76
CA GLN A 213 -2.05 5.01 -3.79
C GLN A 213 -2.07 4.10 -5.02
N LEU A 214 -0.92 3.58 -5.44
CA LEU A 214 -0.83 2.64 -6.55
C LEU A 214 -1.46 1.29 -6.21
N VAL A 215 -1.21 0.76 -5.01
CA VAL A 215 -1.91 -0.44 -4.52
C VAL A 215 -3.42 -0.21 -4.50
N THR A 216 -3.87 0.94 -3.98
CA THR A 216 -5.30 1.31 -3.95
C THR A 216 -5.89 1.39 -5.35
N ALA A 217 -5.18 2.03 -6.29
CA ALA A 217 -5.61 2.14 -7.68
C ALA A 217 -5.81 0.76 -8.31
N ALA A 218 -4.96 -0.21 -8.02
CA ALA A 218 -5.14 -1.58 -8.51
C ALA A 218 -6.44 -2.21 -8.00
N PHE A 219 -6.76 -2.08 -6.70
CA PHE A 219 -8.03 -2.57 -6.14
C PHE A 219 -9.26 -1.84 -6.71
N ASP A 220 -9.17 -0.54 -6.90
CA ASP A 220 -10.25 0.26 -7.47
C ASP A 220 -10.51 -0.10 -8.94
N LEU A 221 -9.46 -0.18 -9.75
CA LEU A 221 -9.55 -0.62 -11.15
C LEU A 221 -10.06 -2.06 -11.27
N SER A 222 -9.64 -2.96 -10.37
CA SER A 222 -10.13 -4.33 -10.33
C SER A 222 -11.62 -4.45 -10.01
N GLU A 223 -12.20 -3.56 -9.21
CA GLU A 223 -13.65 -3.54 -8.95
C GLU A 223 -14.45 -3.32 -10.22
N THR A 224 -13.93 -2.51 -11.15
CA THR A 224 -14.60 -2.23 -12.42
C THR A 224 -14.88 -3.49 -13.24
N ARG A 225 -14.11 -4.56 -12.99
CA ARG A 225 -14.29 -5.87 -13.63
C ARG A 225 -15.56 -6.58 -13.20
N ILE A 226 -15.93 -6.37 -11.93
CA ILE A 226 -17.15 -6.92 -11.32
C ILE A 226 -18.35 -6.05 -11.69
N VAL A 227 -18.20 -4.73 -11.58
CA VAL A 227 -19.22 -3.75 -12.02
C VAL A 227 -19.60 -3.93 -13.50
N ALA A 228 -18.61 -4.25 -14.34
CA ALA A 228 -18.82 -4.56 -15.76
C ALA A 228 -19.67 -5.82 -16.01
N GLY A 229 -19.83 -6.69 -14.99
CA GLY A 229 -20.40 -8.03 -15.11
C GLY A 229 -19.43 -9.05 -15.72
N MET A 230 -18.16 -8.70 -15.93
CA MET A 230 -17.18 -9.53 -16.66
C MET A 230 -16.43 -10.54 -15.77
N HIS A 231 -16.38 -10.30 -14.47
CA HIS A 231 -15.68 -11.12 -13.49
C HIS A 231 -16.41 -11.14 -12.16
N SER A 232 -16.19 -12.21 -11.42
CA SER A 232 -16.68 -12.39 -10.05
C SER A 232 -15.57 -12.09 -9.03
N PRO A 233 -15.90 -11.89 -7.74
CA PRO A 233 -14.91 -11.76 -6.67
C PRO A 233 -13.81 -12.84 -6.66
N VAL A 234 -14.15 -14.12 -6.83
CA VAL A 234 -13.14 -15.19 -6.89
C VAL A 234 -12.15 -14.99 -8.05
N ASP A 235 -12.60 -14.51 -9.20
CA ASP A 235 -11.74 -14.23 -10.36
C ASP A 235 -10.76 -13.09 -10.07
N VAL A 236 -11.26 -12.01 -9.47
CA VAL A 236 -10.49 -10.81 -9.14
C VAL A 236 -9.48 -11.11 -8.03
N VAL A 237 -9.89 -11.79 -6.96
CA VAL A 237 -8.97 -12.25 -5.91
C VAL A 237 -7.88 -13.15 -6.50
N GLY A 238 -8.24 -14.10 -7.37
CA GLY A 238 -7.27 -14.95 -8.06
C GLY A 238 -6.28 -14.17 -8.93
N GLY A 239 -6.77 -13.17 -9.68
CA GLY A 239 -5.93 -12.30 -10.50
C GLY A 239 -4.93 -11.49 -9.69
N ARG A 240 -5.35 -10.97 -8.53
CA ARG A 240 -4.47 -10.25 -7.60
C ARG A 240 -3.39 -11.17 -7.04
N ILE A 241 -3.77 -12.36 -6.58
CA ILE A 241 -2.84 -13.34 -6.00
C ILE A 241 -1.75 -13.69 -7.02
N LEU A 242 -2.15 -13.99 -8.25
CA LEU A 242 -1.24 -14.30 -9.35
C LEU A 242 -0.29 -13.12 -9.61
N ALA A 243 -0.81 -11.90 -9.70
CA ALA A 243 0.00 -10.70 -9.93
C ALA A 243 1.02 -10.45 -8.83
N THR A 244 0.63 -10.61 -7.56
CA THR A 244 1.55 -10.39 -6.43
C THR A 244 2.72 -11.38 -6.48
N ALA A 245 2.44 -12.66 -6.75
CA ALA A 245 3.47 -13.69 -6.87
C ALA A 245 4.42 -13.41 -8.05
N LEU A 246 3.87 -13.09 -9.22
CA LEU A 246 4.64 -12.79 -10.43
C LEU A 246 5.46 -11.50 -10.31
N ALA A 247 4.91 -10.46 -9.69
CA ALA A 247 5.63 -9.23 -9.42
C ALA A 247 6.84 -9.49 -8.52
N ALA A 248 6.64 -10.23 -7.42
CA ALA A 248 7.72 -10.61 -6.51
C ALA A 248 8.79 -11.45 -7.23
N ALA A 249 8.39 -12.49 -7.97
CA ALA A 249 9.33 -13.31 -8.74
C ALA A 249 10.15 -12.48 -9.74
N THR A 250 9.50 -11.59 -10.49
CA THR A 250 10.17 -10.74 -11.49
C THR A 250 11.12 -9.73 -10.84
N LEU A 251 10.71 -9.10 -9.74
CA LEU A 251 11.54 -8.10 -9.03
C LEU A 251 12.70 -8.72 -8.26
N ALA A 252 12.54 -9.97 -7.78
CA ALA A 252 13.56 -10.72 -7.08
C ALA A 252 14.59 -11.36 -8.03
N ASP A 253 14.26 -11.52 -9.31
CA ASP A 253 15.18 -12.05 -10.32
C ASP A 253 16.42 -11.14 -10.44
N PRO A 254 17.64 -11.65 -10.18
CA PRO A 254 18.89 -10.90 -10.32
C PRO A 254 19.08 -10.29 -11.72
N ALA A 255 18.51 -10.88 -12.78
CA ALA A 255 18.58 -10.34 -14.13
C ALA A 255 17.91 -8.95 -14.24
N ASN A 256 16.96 -8.64 -13.36
CA ASN A 256 16.25 -7.37 -13.32
C ASN A 256 16.86 -6.36 -12.32
N ALA A 257 17.95 -6.69 -11.62
CA ALA A 257 18.54 -5.83 -10.60
C ALA A 257 18.98 -4.45 -11.16
N THR A 258 19.62 -4.44 -12.33
CA THR A 258 20.03 -3.18 -12.98
C THR A 258 18.81 -2.38 -13.43
N LEU A 259 17.82 -3.03 -14.05
CA LEU A 259 16.61 -2.38 -14.54
C LEU A 259 15.82 -1.74 -13.41
N LYS A 260 15.58 -2.46 -12.32
CA LYS A 260 14.77 -1.95 -11.19
C LYS A 260 15.45 -0.77 -10.50
N ALA A 261 16.79 -0.82 -10.34
CA ALA A 261 17.57 0.29 -9.81
C ALA A 261 17.56 1.52 -10.75
N ALA A 262 17.70 1.30 -12.05
CA ALA A 262 17.64 2.36 -13.06
C ALA A 262 16.25 3.02 -13.13
N ALA A 263 15.17 2.23 -13.06
CA ALA A 263 13.79 2.73 -13.01
C ALA A 263 13.55 3.59 -11.77
N ARG A 264 14.00 3.14 -10.58
CA ARG A 264 13.90 3.93 -9.35
C ARG A 264 14.70 5.24 -9.45
N LYS A 265 15.93 5.18 -9.96
CA LYS A 265 16.75 6.38 -10.18
C LYS A 265 16.07 7.37 -11.13
N GLN A 266 15.52 6.88 -12.24
CA GLN A 266 14.83 7.70 -13.24
C GLN A 266 13.55 8.33 -12.67
N ALA A 267 12.80 7.60 -11.84
CA ALA A 267 11.65 8.15 -11.13
C ALA A 267 12.06 9.31 -10.20
N ILE A 268 13.14 9.17 -9.43
CA ILE A 268 13.67 10.24 -8.56
C ILE A 268 14.14 11.44 -9.38
N ASP A 269 14.92 11.18 -10.43
CA ASP A 269 15.61 12.25 -11.15
C ASP A 269 14.73 13.01 -12.12
N VAL A 270 13.67 12.37 -12.63
CA VAL A 270 12.77 12.93 -13.63
C VAL A 270 11.36 13.13 -13.07
N LEU A 271 10.67 12.05 -12.69
CA LEU A 271 9.24 12.10 -12.37
C LEU A 271 8.95 12.88 -11.07
N LEU A 272 9.67 12.61 -9.98
CA LEU A 272 9.40 13.26 -8.69
C LEU A 272 9.73 14.76 -8.69
N LYS A 273 10.51 15.23 -9.66
CA LYS A 273 10.83 16.65 -9.88
C LYS A 273 9.91 17.31 -10.91
N ALA A 274 9.04 16.55 -11.57
CA ALA A 274 8.13 17.07 -12.58
C ALA A 274 6.99 17.90 -11.93
N PRO A 275 6.34 18.79 -12.68
CA PRO A 275 5.18 19.52 -12.20
C PRO A 275 4.07 18.59 -11.71
N LYS A 276 3.44 18.98 -10.60
CA LYS A 276 2.26 18.30 -10.06
C LYS A 276 1.01 19.05 -10.52
N SER A 277 0.02 18.34 -11.05
CA SER A 277 -1.19 18.93 -11.59
C SER A 277 -2.38 17.99 -11.44
N GLY A 278 -3.59 18.52 -11.64
CA GLY A 278 -4.82 17.73 -11.52
C GLY A 278 -5.17 17.32 -10.10
N THR A 279 -6.25 16.55 -9.99
CA THR A 279 -6.73 15.99 -8.73
C THR A 279 -6.05 14.65 -8.43
N ASP A 280 -5.88 14.34 -7.15
CA ASP A 280 -5.39 13.03 -6.72
C ASP A 280 -6.55 12.22 -6.11
N PRO A 281 -7.14 11.26 -6.85
CA PRO A 281 -8.27 10.49 -6.36
C PRO A 281 -7.91 9.60 -5.16
N TYR A 282 -6.61 9.40 -4.88
CA TYR A 282 -6.12 8.55 -3.81
C TYR A 282 -5.32 9.35 -2.76
N ALA A 283 -5.51 10.68 -2.67
CA ALA A 283 -4.81 11.50 -1.67
C ALA A 283 -5.20 11.16 -0.21
N ASP A 284 -6.45 10.80 0.04
CA ASP A 284 -6.94 10.46 1.38
C ASP A 284 -6.61 9.00 1.71
N ARG A 285 -5.62 8.79 2.60
CA ARG A 285 -5.23 7.46 3.07
C ARG A 285 -6.37 6.71 3.75
N GLU A 286 -7.22 7.36 4.54
CA GLU A 286 -8.31 6.67 5.23
C GLU A 286 -9.42 6.26 4.26
N ALA A 287 -9.70 7.08 3.23
CA ALA A 287 -10.56 6.67 2.13
C ALA A 287 -9.98 5.46 1.39
N ASN A 288 -8.68 5.47 1.10
CA ASN A 288 -8.00 4.34 0.48
C ASN A 288 -8.09 3.06 1.32
N ARG A 289 -7.89 3.16 2.64
CA ARG A 289 -8.03 2.03 3.56
C ARG A 289 -9.43 1.44 3.52
N ARG A 290 -10.47 2.29 3.57
CA ARG A 290 -11.88 1.88 3.46
C ARG A 290 -12.20 1.23 2.11
N LEU A 291 -11.51 1.62 1.04
CA LEU A 291 -11.65 1.01 -0.29
C LEU A 291 -10.97 -0.37 -0.36
N VAL A 292 -9.73 -0.48 0.12
CA VAL A 292 -8.91 -1.69 -0.02
C VAL A 292 -9.35 -2.81 0.93
N GLN A 293 -9.56 -2.50 2.21
CA GLN A 293 -9.77 -3.48 3.27
C GLN A 293 -10.89 -4.49 2.96
N PRO A 294 -12.12 -4.09 2.55
CA PRO A 294 -13.17 -5.05 2.22
C PRO A 294 -12.85 -5.87 0.95
N LYS A 295 -12.09 -5.31 0.00
CA LYS A 295 -11.72 -5.97 -1.27
C LYS A 295 -10.56 -6.95 -1.12
N LEU A 296 -9.93 -7.03 0.05
CA LEU A 296 -8.94 -8.07 0.35
C LEU A 296 -9.58 -9.47 0.31
N THR A 297 -10.86 -9.55 0.69
CA THR A 297 -11.61 -10.80 0.83
C THR A 297 -12.96 -10.78 0.10
N TYR A 298 -13.45 -9.60 -0.30
CA TYR A 298 -14.80 -9.38 -0.83
C TYR A 298 -15.93 -9.88 0.08
N GLY A 299 -15.66 -9.98 1.39
CA GLY A 299 -16.60 -10.56 2.35
C GLY A 299 -16.96 -12.02 2.07
N LEU A 300 -16.13 -12.75 1.29
CA LEU A 300 -16.36 -14.16 1.02
C LEU A 300 -16.33 -14.96 2.35
N PRO A 301 -17.24 -15.94 2.52
CA PRO A 301 -17.33 -16.73 3.74
C PRO A 301 -16.00 -17.39 4.12
N ARG A 302 -15.68 -17.39 5.42
CA ARG A 302 -14.50 -18.08 5.91
C ARG A 302 -14.69 -19.60 5.88
N THR A 303 -13.60 -20.32 5.63
CA THR A 303 -13.46 -21.77 5.78
C THR A 303 -13.03 -22.13 7.20
N ASP A 304 -12.99 -23.42 7.50
CA ASP A 304 -12.57 -24.00 8.77
C ASP A 304 -11.08 -23.76 9.13
N ARG A 305 -10.28 -23.19 8.22
CA ARG A 305 -8.84 -22.91 8.39
C ARG A 305 -8.54 -21.61 9.15
N ALA A 306 -9.38 -21.23 10.10
CA ALA A 306 -9.32 -19.92 10.76
C ALA A 306 -8.01 -19.65 11.54
N ASN A 307 -7.23 -20.68 11.86
CA ASN A 307 -6.05 -20.61 12.75
C ASN A 307 -4.72 -20.92 12.05
N THR A 308 -4.66 -20.99 10.72
CA THR A 308 -3.41 -21.26 10.01
C THR A 308 -2.41 -20.10 10.20
N PRO A 309 -1.20 -20.34 10.75
CA PRO A 309 -0.19 -19.29 10.88
C PRO A 309 0.23 -18.74 9.52
N MET A 310 0.58 -17.45 9.46
CA MET A 310 1.09 -16.85 8.23
C MET A 310 2.52 -17.32 7.96
N VAL A 311 2.73 -17.90 6.79
CA VAL A 311 4.07 -18.12 6.22
C VAL A 311 4.24 -17.14 5.06
N VAL A 312 5.21 -16.25 5.17
CA VAL A 312 5.50 -15.30 4.09
C VAL A 312 6.11 -16.06 2.91
N PRO A 313 5.57 -15.94 1.68
CA PRO A 313 6.17 -16.59 0.53
C PRO A 313 7.63 -16.15 0.33
N GLN A 314 8.49 -17.05 -0.15
CA GLN A 314 9.88 -16.70 -0.46
C GLN A 314 9.95 -15.61 -1.54
N GLY A 315 10.83 -14.62 -1.35
CA GLY A 315 11.00 -13.51 -2.29
C GLY A 315 9.99 -12.38 -2.14
N ALA A 316 8.92 -12.55 -1.34
CA ALA A 316 7.90 -11.51 -1.14
C ALA A 316 8.46 -10.22 -0.53
N GLU A 317 9.56 -10.29 0.23
CA GLU A 317 10.26 -9.14 0.80
C GLU A 317 10.72 -8.10 -0.23
N VAL A 318 10.88 -8.47 -1.50
CA VAL A 318 11.25 -7.55 -2.57
C VAL A 318 10.15 -6.52 -2.84
N LEU A 319 8.89 -6.87 -2.54
CA LEU A 319 7.73 -5.98 -2.73
C LEU A 319 7.78 -4.74 -1.82
N LEU A 320 8.54 -4.80 -0.72
CA LEU A 320 8.72 -3.69 0.22
C LEU A 320 10.13 -3.08 0.15
N GLU A 321 10.99 -3.53 -0.77
CA GLU A 321 12.41 -3.19 -0.80
C GLU A 321 12.67 -1.69 -0.94
N THR A 322 12.00 -1.02 -1.90
CA THR A 322 12.18 0.42 -2.12
C THR A 322 11.37 1.28 -1.16
N LEU A 323 10.35 0.70 -0.52
CA LEU A 323 9.56 1.37 0.51
C LEU A 323 10.27 1.39 1.86
N PHE A 324 10.96 0.29 2.21
CA PHE A 324 11.74 0.13 3.44
C PHE A 324 13.20 -0.25 3.13
N PRO A 325 13.98 0.68 2.55
CA PRO A 325 15.36 0.41 2.14
C PRO A 325 16.32 0.17 3.31
N ASP A 326 15.98 0.69 4.50
CA ASP A 326 16.76 0.53 5.73
C ASP A 326 16.50 -0.81 6.47
N LEU A 327 15.41 -1.52 6.11
CA LEU A 327 15.09 -2.82 6.71
C LEU A 327 15.83 -3.96 5.99
N THR A 328 16.20 -5.01 6.72
CA THR A 328 16.72 -6.25 6.11
C THR A 328 15.61 -7.00 5.38
N ALA A 329 15.97 -8.01 4.58
CA ALA A 329 15.02 -8.90 3.94
C ALA A 329 14.09 -9.56 4.98
N GLU A 330 14.66 -10.10 6.06
CA GLU A 330 13.94 -10.75 7.16
C GLU A 330 12.97 -9.78 7.85
N GLN A 331 13.40 -8.54 8.06
CA GLN A 331 12.54 -7.51 8.65
C GLN A 331 11.37 -7.14 7.75
N ARG A 332 11.59 -7.03 6.43
CA ARG A 332 10.49 -6.85 5.46
C ARG A 332 9.54 -8.05 5.47
N ARG A 333 10.04 -9.27 5.65
CA ARG A 333 9.19 -10.46 5.84
C ARG A 333 8.37 -10.35 7.12
N GLU A 334 8.94 -9.89 8.22
CA GLU A 334 8.18 -9.69 9.46
C GLU A 334 7.10 -8.61 9.33
N VAL A 335 7.36 -7.53 8.58
CA VAL A 335 6.32 -6.54 8.23
C VAL A 335 5.18 -7.23 7.48
N LEU A 336 5.48 -8.02 6.43
CA LEU A 336 4.47 -8.76 5.68
C LEU A 336 3.71 -9.78 6.54
N ARG A 337 4.39 -10.45 7.48
CA ARG A 337 3.79 -11.46 8.35
C ARG A 337 2.82 -10.82 9.35
N THR A 338 3.25 -9.75 10.01
CA THR A 338 2.50 -9.09 11.09
C THR A 338 1.34 -8.24 10.58
N THR A 339 1.31 -7.95 9.28
CA THR A 339 0.22 -7.22 8.62
C THR A 339 -0.66 -8.11 7.73
N ALA A 340 -0.41 -9.42 7.71
CA ALA A 340 -1.14 -10.35 6.86
C ALA A 340 -2.64 -10.43 7.20
N VAL A 341 -3.46 -10.62 6.18
CA VAL A 341 -4.89 -10.92 6.33
C VAL A 341 -5.05 -12.19 7.18
N ALA A 342 -6.06 -12.21 8.06
CA ALA A 342 -6.39 -13.38 8.86
C ALA A 342 -6.63 -14.63 8.00
N ALA A 343 -6.35 -15.81 8.54
CA ALA A 343 -6.54 -17.08 7.85
C ALA A 343 -8.03 -17.44 7.69
N GLY A 344 -8.29 -18.47 6.91
CA GLY A 344 -9.61 -19.03 6.67
C GLY A 344 -10.37 -18.31 5.56
N TYR A 345 -9.76 -17.44 4.75
CA TYR A 345 -10.47 -16.88 3.59
C TYR A 345 -10.19 -17.71 2.34
N PRO A 346 -11.20 -17.94 1.47
CA PRO A 346 -11.02 -18.73 0.26
C PRO A 346 -9.95 -18.11 -0.63
N LEU A 347 -9.14 -18.98 -1.25
CA LEU A 347 -7.95 -18.64 -2.05
C LEU A 347 -6.75 -18.06 -1.29
N LEU A 348 -6.95 -17.42 -0.11
CA LEU A 348 -5.86 -16.70 0.55
C LEU A 348 -4.87 -17.66 1.22
N ASP A 349 -5.37 -18.73 1.85
CA ASP A 349 -4.56 -19.80 2.45
C ASP A 349 -4.10 -20.84 1.39
N GLY A 350 -3.73 -20.39 0.20
CA GLY A 350 -3.08 -21.24 -0.80
C GLY A 350 -1.72 -21.77 -0.31
N PRO A 351 -1.10 -22.72 -1.03
CA PRO A 351 0.13 -23.39 -0.58
C PRO A 351 1.25 -22.47 -0.12
N GLU A 352 1.43 -21.33 -0.80
CA GLU A 352 2.45 -20.33 -0.48
C GLU A 352 1.89 -19.08 0.21
N MET A 353 0.57 -19.01 0.45
CA MET A 353 -0.11 -17.92 1.16
C MET A 353 0.02 -16.50 0.56
N TRP A 354 0.35 -16.37 -0.73
CA TRP A 354 0.42 -15.08 -1.45
C TRP A 354 -0.84 -14.20 -1.28
N GLY A 355 -2.02 -14.82 -1.17
CA GLY A 355 -3.27 -14.08 -1.00
C GLY A 355 -3.46 -13.44 0.36
N ARG A 356 -2.68 -13.82 1.37
CA ARG A 356 -2.73 -13.20 2.69
C ARG A 356 -1.91 -11.91 2.79
N LEU A 357 -1.09 -11.59 1.79
CA LEU A 357 -0.31 -10.36 1.79
C LEU A 357 -1.23 -9.14 1.66
N ASP A 358 -1.26 -8.30 2.70
CA ASP A 358 -1.90 -6.99 2.67
C ASP A 358 -0.82 -5.91 2.48
N LEU A 359 -0.50 -5.62 1.22
CA LEU A 359 0.53 -4.64 0.88
C LEU A 359 0.12 -3.20 1.23
N PHE A 360 -1.18 -2.91 1.37
CA PHE A 360 -1.62 -1.59 1.79
C PHE A 360 -1.29 -1.36 3.26
N THR A 361 -1.64 -2.32 4.13
CA THR A 361 -1.32 -2.26 5.56
C THR A 361 0.18 -2.42 5.80
N ALA A 362 0.88 -3.31 5.09
CA ALA A 362 2.33 -3.49 5.18
C ALA A 362 3.11 -2.20 4.91
N ALA A 363 2.59 -1.33 4.03
CA ALA A 363 3.23 -0.06 3.70
C ALA A 363 3.27 0.94 4.87
N ASP A 364 2.49 0.71 5.93
CA ASP A 364 2.53 1.48 7.17
C ASP A 364 3.44 0.86 8.25
N GLY A 365 4.29 -0.10 7.90
CA GLY A 365 5.31 -0.68 8.77
C GLY A 365 4.83 -1.91 9.54
N TYR A 366 5.52 -2.25 10.63
CA TYR A 366 5.19 -3.41 11.46
C TYR A 366 3.77 -3.34 12.04
N GLY A 367 3.06 -4.47 12.06
CA GLY A 367 1.79 -4.61 12.80
C GLY A 367 1.98 -5.18 14.22
N ALA A 368 3.11 -5.83 14.48
CA ALA A 368 3.44 -6.36 15.80
C ALA A 368 4.96 -6.55 15.97
N PHE A 369 5.42 -6.55 17.22
CA PHE A 369 6.71 -7.05 17.65
C PHE A 369 6.50 -8.29 18.51
N ASP A 370 6.45 -9.47 17.88
CA ASP A 370 6.31 -10.75 18.62
C ASP A 370 7.59 -11.11 19.40
N SER A 371 8.71 -10.47 19.05
CA SER A 371 10.00 -10.55 19.74
C SER A 371 10.73 -9.21 19.65
N ASN A 372 11.81 -9.04 20.42
CA ASN A 372 12.59 -7.81 20.43
C ASN A 372 13.15 -7.50 19.03
N THR A 373 12.70 -6.38 18.48
CA THR A 373 12.96 -5.97 17.10
C THR A 373 13.97 -4.83 17.08
N THR A 374 15.14 -5.05 16.45
CA THR A 374 16.15 -3.99 16.27
C THR A 374 16.10 -3.44 14.86
N VAL A 375 15.77 -2.15 14.69
CA VAL A 375 15.77 -1.49 13.37
C VAL A 375 16.85 -0.41 13.28
N LYS A 376 17.59 -0.40 12.17
CA LYS A 376 18.59 0.62 11.85
C LYS A 376 18.03 1.53 10.76
N ILE A 377 17.50 2.68 11.14
CA ILE A 377 16.95 3.66 10.18
C ILE A 377 17.97 4.78 9.99
N ASN A 378 18.42 4.99 8.75
CA ASN A 378 19.35 6.07 8.38
C ASN A 378 18.63 7.17 7.58
N GLY A 379 17.51 6.85 6.94
CA GLY A 379 16.62 7.80 6.28
C GLY A 379 15.49 8.31 7.17
N THR A 380 14.31 8.49 6.58
CA THR A 380 13.08 8.81 7.31
C THR A 380 12.06 7.70 7.09
N ALA A 381 11.49 7.19 8.18
CA ALA A 381 10.42 6.20 8.16
C ALA A 381 9.23 6.67 9.00
N VAL A 382 8.02 6.46 8.50
CA VAL A 382 6.78 6.70 9.24
C VAL A 382 6.01 5.39 9.28
N TRP A 383 5.79 4.85 10.48
CA TRP A 383 4.93 3.69 10.69
C TRP A 383 3.60 4.14 11.28
N ARG A 384 2.51 3.72 10.64
CA ARG A 384 1.15 4.13 10.98
C ARG A 384 0.27 2.99 11.48
N ASN A 385 0.77 1.77 11.41
CA ASN A 385 0.07 0.64 12.00
C ASN A 385 0.07 0.76 13.52
N ASP A 386 -1.01 0.26 14.11
CA ASP A 386 -0.98 -0.07 15.52
C ASP A 386 0.00 -1.24 15.71
N ILE A 387 0.83 -1.18 16.74
CA ILE A 387 1.90 -2.16 16.96
C ILE A 387 1.70 -2.86 18.31
N SER A 388 1.32 -4.14 18.25
CA SER A 388 1.15 -5.01 19.42
C SER A 388 2.31 -6.01 19.60
N GLY A 389 2.17 -6.99 20.50
CA GLY A 389 3.10 -8.13 20.62
C GLY A 389 3.88 -8.15 21.94
N ASP A 390 4.54 -9.26 22.24
CA ASP A 390 5.25 -9.44 23.51
C ASP A 390 6.67 -8.85 23.52
N GLY A 391 7.21 -8.54 22.34
CA GLY A 391 8.54 -7.97 22.14
C GLY A 391 8.61 -6.45 22.31
N GLY A 392 9.81 -5.91 22.17
CA GLY A 392 10.12 -4.49 22.24
C GLY A 392 10.84 -3.95 21.00
N LEU A 393 11.19 -2.66 21.05
CA LEU A 393 11.83 -1.94 19.93
C LEU A 393 13.25 -1.49 20.33
N VAL A 394 14.24 -1.77 19.49
CA VAL A 394 15.55 -1.13 19.55
C VAL A 394 15.74 -0.28 18.30
N LYS A 395 15.76 1.04 18.45
CA LYS A 395 15.98 1.99 17.36
C LYS A 395 17.45 2.43 17.32
N ARG A 396 18.10 2.15 16.19
CA ARG A 396 19.47 2.58 15.85
C ARG A 396 19.50 3.32 14.50
N GLY A 397 20.68 3.78 14.09
CA GLY A 397 20.87 4.55 12.85
C GLY A 397 20.52 6.02 13.02
N THR A 398 21.16 6.86 12.20
CA THR A 398 21.14 8.32 12.32
C THR A 398 19.83 8.98 11.91
N GLY A 399 18.95 8.23 11.24
CA GLY A 399 17.69 8.70 10.68
C GLY A 399 16.55 8.80 11.70
N SER A 400 15.37 9.19 11.19
CA SER A 400 14.15 9.39 11.98
C SER A 400 13.15 8.25 11.75
N LEU A 401 12.63 7.70 12.85
CA LEU A 401 11.47 6.82 12.86
C LEU A 401 10.31 7.51 13.58
N THR A 402 9.18 7.68 12.90
CA THR A 402 7.95 8.22 13.48
C THR A 402 6.92 7.12 13.64
N LEU A 403 6.44 6.89 14.86
CA LEU A 403 5.33 5.99 15.17
C LEU A 403 4.06 6.83 15.38
N THR A 404 3.04 6.59 14.55
CA THR A 404 1.78 7.36 14.58
C THR A 404 0.55 6.53 14.97
N GLY A 405 0.63 5.20 14.84
CA GLY A 405 -0.40 4.29 15.37
C GLY A 405 -0.26 4.10 16.87
N ALA A 406 -1.28 3.49 17.49
CA ALA A 406 -1.24 3.10 18.89
C ALA A 406 -0.23 1.96 19.10
N THR A 407 0.56 2.02 20.16
CA THR A 407 1.54 0.97 20.45
C THR A 407 1.20 0.32 21.78
N THR A 408 1.10 -1.02 21.77
CA THR A 408 0.67 -1.83 22.92
C THR A 408 1.59 -3.03 23.14
N TYR A 409 2.73 -3.07 22.46
CA TYR A 409 3.72 -4.12 22.66
C TYR A 409 4.26 -4.10 24.10
N ARG A 410 4.62 -5.26 24.65
CA ARG A 410 4.94 -5.40 26.08
C ARG A 410 6.41 -5.20 26.41
N GLY A 411 7.31 -5.49 25.47
CA GLY A 411 8.74 -5.31 25.66
C GLY A 411 9.15 -3.83 25.70
N GLY A 412 10.36 -3.58 26.20
CA GLY A 412 10.89 -2.22 26.34
C GLY A 412 11.28 -1.55 25.02
N THR A 413 11.43 -0.23 25.04
CA THR A 413 11.98 0.58 23.95
C THR A 413 13.38 1.04 24.29
N ILE A 414 14.35 0.78 23.40
CA ILE A 414 15.73 1.26 23.52
C ILE A 414 16.03 2.17 22.33
N LEU A 415 16.29 3.45 22.60
CA LEU A 415 16.77 4.41 21.62
C LEU A 415 18.28 4.61 21.76
N GLN A 416 19.02 4.28 20.70
CA GLN A 416 20.47 4.39 20.69
C GLN A 416 20.97 5.53 19.80
N GLU A 417 20.32 5.78 18.67
CA GLU A 417 20.75 6.76 17.67
C GLU A 417 19.57 7.34 16.88
N GLY A 418 19.80 8.49 16.25
CA GLY A 418 18.84 9.17 15.38
C GLY A 418 17.68 9.75 16.15
N THR A 419 16.50 9.82 15.54
CA THR A 419 15.28 10.34 16.18
C THR A 419 14.20 9.27 16.23
N LEU A 420 13.56 9.11 17.38
CA LEU A 420 12.30 8.38 17.53
C LEU A 420 11.21 9.39 17.91
N VAL A 421 10.24 9.57 17.02
CA VAL A 421 9.06 10.40 17.26
C VAL A 421 7.90 9.47 17.60
N ALA A 422 7.26 9.64 18.76
CA ALA A 422 6.16 8.77 19.18
C ALA A 422 5.15 9.50 20.09
N GLY A 423 3.85 9.22 19.88
CA GLY A 423 2.79 9.59 20.83
C GLY A 423 2.42 8.47 21.81
N SER A 424 2.83 7.25 21.49
CA SER A 424 2.63 6.05 22.31
C SER A 424 3.89 5.19 22.16
N LEU A 425 4.37 4.65 23.27
CA LEU A 425 5.26 3.49 23.31
C LEU A 425 4.54 2.38 24.08
N GLY A 426 5.01 1.15 23.94
CA GLY A 426 4.43 0.00 24.61
C GLY A 426 4.43 0.10 26.13
N THR A 427 4.02 -0.97 26.82
CA THR A 427 3.88 -0.96 28.28
C THR A 427 5.19 -1.19 29.04
N GLY A 428 6.29 -1.45 28.34
CA GLY A 428 7.59 -1.75 28.94
C GLY A 428 8.44 -0.51 29.25
N ASP A 429 9.66 -0.77 29.71
CA ASP A 429 10.64 0.28 30.04
C ASP A 429 11.07 1.08 28.80
N VAL A 430 11.47 2.33 29.00
CA VAL A 430 12.03 3.18 27.94
C VAL A 430 13.44 3.61 28.33
N THR A 431 14.41 3.18 27.53
CA THR A 431 15.83 3.54 27.71
C THR A 431 16.33 4.40 26.55
N VAL A 432 16.89 5.57 26.86
CA VAL A 432 17.55 6.46 25.91
C VAL A 432 19.04 6.48 26.22
N THR A 433 19.83 5.80 25.40
CA THR A 433 21.30 5.79 25.51
C THR A 433 21.96 6.81 24.58
N GLY A 434 21.25 7.25 23.54
CA GLY A 434 21.69 8.24 22.57
C GLY A 434 20.53 8.70 21.68
N GLY A 435 20.79 9.53 20.67
CA GLY A 435 19.76 10.05 19.77
C GLY A 435 18.79 11.04 20.43
N THR A 436 17.60 11.19 19.85
CA THR A 436 16.52 12.08 20.30
C THR A 436 15.20 11.33 20.41
N LEU A 437 14.64 11.24 21.62
CA LEU A 437 13.25 10.83 21.84
C LEU A 437 12.36 12.07 21.80
N GLN A 438 11.45 12.13 20.84
CA GLN A 438 10.53 13.25 20.66
C GLN A 438 9.08 12.80 20.82
N THR A 439 8.36 13.42 21.76
CA THR A 439 6.94 13.11 21.99
C THR A 439 6.02 14.01 21.17
N THR A 440 4.83 13.53 20.77
CA THR A 440 3.86 14.32 19.98
C THR A 440 2.74 14.99 20.79
N GLY A 441 2.68 14.76 22.10
CA GLY A 441 1.65 15.35 22.98
C GLY A 441 1.78 14.95 24.44
N GLY A 442 3.01 14.65 24.89
CA GLY A 442 3.24 13.83 26.07
C GLY A 442 3.34 12.35 25.70
N LEU A 443 4.03 11.56 26.51
CA LEU A 443 4.20 10.13 26.32
C LEU A 443 4.10 9.43 27.67
N HIS A 444 3.17 8.48 27.76
CA HIS A 444 3.05 7.59 28.91
C HIS A 444 4.06 6.43 28.78
N VAL A 445 4.77 6.14 29.88
CA VAL A 445 5.71 5.03 30.01
C VAL A 445 5.21 4.12 31.12
N GLY A 446 4.75 2.92 30.75
CA GLY A 446 4.19 1.97 31.72
C GLY A 446 5.25 1.30 32.63
N GLY A 447 6.51 1.31 32.22
CA GLY A 447 7.65 0.80 32.99
C GLY A 447 8.52 1.90 33.60
N ASP A 448 9.81 1.59 33.73
CA ASP A 448 10.83 2.55 34.13
C ASP A 448 11.31 3.39 32.94
N TYR A 449 11.75 4.62 33.22
CA TYR A 449 12.41 5.49 32.26
C TYR A 449 13.88 5.69 32.64
N LYS A 450 14.80 5.44 31.71
CA LYS A 450 16.22 5.69 31.90
C LYS A 450 16.79 6.50 30.75
N GLN A 451 17.35 7.66 31.05
CA GLN A 451 18.13 8.45 30.10
C GLN A 451 19.59 8.51 30.56
N SER A 452 20.47 7.73 29.93
CA SER A 452 21.91 7.77 30.21
C SER A 452 22.69 8.64 29.21
N GLY A 453 22.04 9.09 28.13
CA GLY A 453 22.60 9.95 27.10
C GLY A 453 21.49 10.52 26.21
N GLY A 454 21.83 11.04 25.03
CA GLY A 454 20.82 11.52 24.08
C GLY A 454 20.05 12.75 24.52
N THR A 455 18.89 12.97 23.89
CA THR A 455 18.01 14.13 24.09
C THR A 455 16.55 13.73 24.24
N LEU A 456 15.85 14.29 25.22
CA LEU A 456 14.39 14.26 25.33
C LEU A 456 13.80 15.58 24.81
N ILE A 457 12.82 15.49 23.91
CA ILE A 457 11.97 16.61 23.46
C ILE A 457 10.52 16.28 23.80
N GLY A 458 9.94 17.02 24.74
CA GLY A 458 8.55 16.88 25.15
C GLY A 458 8.38 16.50 26.62
N ALA A 459 7.28 15.83 26.94
CA ALA A 459 6.92 15.50 28.32
C ALA A 459 6.66 14.00 28.50
N LEU A 460 7.02 13.46 29.67
CA LEU A 460 6.82 12.06 30.02
C LEU A 460 5.93 11.93 31.27
N ASP A 461 5.08 10.91 31.27
CA ASP A 461 4.38 10.42 32.46
C ASP A 461 4.77 8.96 32.69
N VAL A 462 5.54 8.69 33.75
CA VAL A 462 6.20 7.41 33.98
C VAL A 462 5.56 6.72 35.20
N ASP A 463 5.06 5.51 35.03
CA ASP A 463 4.49 4.74 36.15
C ASP A 463 5.58 4.27 37.12
N GLY A 464 6.73 3.91 36.57
CA GLY A 464 7.90 3.42 37.30
C GLY A 464 8.83 4.53 37.81
N ARG A 465 10.11 4.19 37.90
CA ARG A 465 11.21 5.08 38.29
C ARG A 465 11.79 5.80 37.08
N ALA A 466 12.23 7.04 37.28
CA ALA A 466 12.97 7.79 36.27
C ALA A 466 14.42 8.03 36.70
N GLU A 467 15.39 7.60 35.89
CA GLU A 467 16.81 7.91 36.04
C GLU A 467 17.24 8.90 34.94
N LEU A 468 17.64 10.10 35.35
CA LEU A 468 17.90 11.22 34.45
C LEU A 468 19.41 11.50 34.26
N GLY A 469 19.77 11.73 33.01
CA GLY A 469 21.07 12.16 32.50
C GLY A 469 20.88 12.76 31.10
N GLY A 470 21.93 12.97 30.32
CA GLY A 470 21.82 13.46 28.94
C GLY A 470 21.20 14.87 28.82
N THR A 471 20.50 15.14 27.72
CA THR A 471 19.93 16.47 27.43
C THR A 471 18.39 16.48 27.54
N LEU A 472 17.84 17.53 28.14
CA LEU A 472 16.44 17.95 27.98
C LEU A 472 16.40 19.14 27.02
N ALA A 473 15.62 19.05 25.95
CA ALA A 473 15.44 20.14 24.99
C ALA A 473 14.02 20.69 25.06
N LEU A 474 13.91 21.95 25.52
CA LEU A 474 12.63 22.65 25.65
C LEU A 474 12.29 23.35 24.34
N THR A 475 11.06 23.16 23.87
CA THR A 475 10.55 23.74 22.61
C THR A 475 9.40 24.73 22.82
N HIS A 476 8.78 24.75 23.99
CA HIS A 476 7.70 25.68 24.36
C HIS A 476 8.18 26.70 25.41
N THR A 477 7.54 27.88 25.42
CA THR A 477 7.89 29.00 26.31
C THR A 477 7.11 29.04 27.61
N SER A 478 5.97 28.33 27.68
CA SER A 478 5.17 28.24 28.89
C SER A 478 5.82 27.30 29.91
N PRO A 479 5.70 27.58 31.22
CA PRO A 479 6.04 26.61 32.26
C PRO A 479 5.29 25.30 32.03
N ALA A 480 5.99 24.18 32.09
CA ALA A 480 5.37 22.86 31.93
C ALA A 480 5.97 21.84 32.90
N THR A 481 5.15 20.86 33.24
CA THR A 481 5.65 19.60 33.81
C THR A 481 6.25 18.81 32.66
N VAL A 482 7.54 18.52 32.75
CA VAL A 482 8.26 17.78 31.69
C VAL A 482 8.38 16.29 32.03
N LEU A 483 8.30 15.94 33.31
CA LEU A 483 8.35 14.55 33.75
C LEU A 483 7.60 14.35 35.06
N THR A 484 6.76 13.34 35.12
CA THR A 484 6.24 12.73 36.35
C THR A 484 6.73 11.28 36.44
N ALA A 485 7.06 10.83 37.66
CA ALA A 485 7.46 9.45 37.92
C ALA A 485 7.16 9.07 39.37
N ARG A 486 7.11 7.78 39.69
CA ARG A 486 7.00 7.31 41.09
C ARG A 486 8.18 7.82 41.95
N GLU A 487 9.37 7.82 41.37
CA GLU A 487 10.57 8.38 41.96
C GLU A 487 11.55 8.80 40.86
N ILE A 488 12.20 9.93 41.06
CA ILE A 488 13.18 10.51 40.15
C ILE A 488 14.55 10.49 40.81
N THR A 489 15.54 9.99 40.06
CA THR A 489 16.96 10.00 40.43
C THR A 489 17.78 10.65 39.34
N GLY A 490 18.87 11.32 39.72
CA GLY A 490 19.70 12.08 38.78
C GLY A 490 19.08 13.41 38.34
N ARG A 491 19.72 14.04 37.35
CA ARG A 491 19.30 15.30 36.71
C ARG A 491 19.74 15.26 35.25
N PHE A 492 19.08 16.01 34.37
CA PHE A 492 19.60 16.19 33.02
C PHE A 492 20.97 16.89 33.08
N ASP A 493 21.96 16.34 32.39
CA ASP A 493 23.32 16.90 32.31
C ASP A 493 23.32 18.26 31.61
N ARG A 494 22.39 18.44 30.66
CA ARG A 494 22.19 19.68 29.92
C ARG A 494 20.70 19.98 29.73
N VAL A 495 20.34 21.25 29.79
CA VAL A 495 19.02 21.73 29.39
C VAL A 495 19.20 22.78 28.29
N THR A 496 18.57 22.58 27.14
CA THR A 496 18.56 23.55 26.03
C THR A 496 17.20 24.23 25.94
N ALA A 497 17.22 25.48 25.47
CA ALA A 497 16.04 26.32 25.29
C ALA A 497 16.08 27.01 23.92
N PRO A 498 14.94 27.49 23.40
CA PRO A 498 14.90 28.31 22.21
C PRO A 498 15.76 29.57 22.36
N ALA A 499 16.26 30.10 21.24
CA ALA A 499 17.11 31.29 21.23
C ALA A 499 16.45 32.48 21.96
N GLY A 500 17.23 33.18 22.79
CA GLY A 500 16.75 34.30 23.60
C GLY A 500 16.07 33.90 24.91
N PHE A 501 16.01 32.60 25.24
CA PHE A 501 15.49 32.10 26.51
C PHE A 501 16.55 31.36 27.32
N ARG A 502 16.40 31.40 28.64
CA ARG A 502 17.10 30.57 29.62
C ARG A 502 16.10 29.60 30.24
N ALA A 503 16.48 28.33 30.37
CA ALA A 503 15.69 27.34 31.10
C ALA A 503 15.98 27.39 32.60
N ASP A 504 14.94 27.49 33.42
CA ASP A 504 14.99 27.16 34.84
C ASP A 504 14.25 25.82 35.03
N VAL A 505 14.93 24.82 35.60
CA VAL A 505 14.37 23.49 35.84
C VAL A 505 14.41 23.16 37.33
N THR A 506 13.26 22.72 37.86
CA THR A 506 13.10 22.27 39.24
C THR A 506 12.92 20.77 39.26
N TYR A 507 13.62 20.09 40.17
CA TYR A 507 13.60 18.65 40.35
C TYR A 507 13.09 18.33 41.75
N ASP A 508 11.91 17.71 41.81
CA ASP A 508 11.32 17.15 43.01
C ASP A 508 11.46 15.62 42.99
N ARG A 509 11.06 14.96 44.09
CA ARG A 509 11.15 13.50 44.23
C ARG A 509 10.39 12.74 43.13
N ASN A 510 9.27 13.29 42.64
CA ASN A 510 8.35 12.63 41.70
C ASN A 510 7.99 13.50 40.49
N LYS A 511 8.63 14.68 40.34
CA LYS A 511 8.27 15.65 39.32
C LYS A 511 9.46 16.47 38.86
N VAL A 512 9.53 16.73 37.55
CA VAL A 512 10.39 17.77 36.97
C VAL A 512 9.52 18.82 36.30
N THR A 513 9.74 20.09 36.63
CA THR A 513 9.10 21.23 35.97
C THR A 513 10.13 22.12 35.33
N ALA A 514 9.84 22.62 34.14
CA ALA A 514 10.70 23.57 33.44
C ALA A 514 9.91 24.84 33.11
N ARG A 515 10.58 26.00 33.22
CA ARG A 515 10.08 27.29 32.74
C ARG A 515 11.16 28.00 31.95
N LEU A 516 10.76 28.82 30.99
CA LEU A 516 11.67 29.69 30.26
C LEU A 516 11.62 31.11 30.80
N ALA A 517 12.79 31.73 31.01
CA ALA A 517 12.95 33.14 31.29
C ALA A 517 13.61 33.84 30.11
N VAL A 518 13.27 35.10 29.84
CA VAL A 518 13.92 35.88 28.77
C VAL A 518 15.40 36.07 29.14
N GLY A 519 16.29 35.63 28.26
CA GLY A 519 17.74 35.81 28.42
C GLY A 519 18.17 37.27 28.24
N PRO A 520 19.36 37.67 28.70
CA PRO A 520 19.86 39.02 28.50
C PRO A 520 19.94 39.35 27.01
N ARG A 521 19.36 40.48 26.59
CA ARG A 521 19.52 40.99 25.22
C ARG A 521 21.01 41.22 24.96
N VAL A 522 21.58 40.54 23.98
CA VAL A 522 22.88 40.92 23.43
C VAL A 522 22.72 42.33 22.86
N ARG A 523 23.31 43.34 23.52
CA ARG A 523 23.36 44.70 23.00
C ARG A 523 24.12 44.64 21.67
N ALA A 524 23.46 45.00 20.57
CA ALA A 524 24.16 45.22 19.31
C ALA A 524 25.26 46.27 19.55
N GLN A 525 26.50 45.91 19.18
CA GLN A 525 27.63 46.81 19.19
C GLN A 525 27.31 47.95 18.20
N PRO A 526 27.38 49.24 18.59
CA PRO A 526 27.14 50.32 17.65
C PRO A 526 28.18 50.26 16.52
N PRO A 527 27.80 50.57 15.27
CA PRO A 527 28.74 50.57 14.16
C PRO A 527 29.86 51.56 14.45
N THR A 528 31.11 51.09 14.41
CA THR A 528 32.28 51.95 14.39
C THR A 528 32.21 52.85 13.17
N SER A 529 31.95 54.13 13.40
CA SER A 529 32.04 55.19 12.40
C SER A 529 33.49 55.26 11.89
N VAL A 530 33.70 54.86 10.64
CA VAL A 530 34.93 55.18 9.91
C VAL A 530 34.80 56.63 9.45
N SER A 531 35.60 57.51 10.03
CA SER A 531 35.80 58.88 9.58
C SER A 531 36.68 58.87 8.32
N TYR A 532 36.14 59.30 7.19
CA TYR A 532 36.95 59.80 6.07
C TYR A 532 37.17 61.30 6.27
N LEU A 533 38.42 61.70 6.43
CA LEU A 533 38.89 63.07 6.22
C LEU A 533 39.97 63.03 5.13
N ALA A 534 39.75 63.88 4.12
CA ALA A 534 40.63 64.36 3.05
C ALA A 534 41.34 63.32 2.15
#